data_AF-A0A2V9YLD1-F1
#
_entry.id   AF-A0A2V9YLD1-F1
#
_cell.length_a   1.000
_cell.length_b   1.000
_cell.length_c   1.000
_cell.angle_alpha   90.00
_cell.angle_beta   90.00
_cell.angle_gamma   90.00
#
_symmetry.space_group_name_H-M   'P 1'
#
loop_
_entity.id
_entity.type
_entity.pdbx_description
1 polymer ?
#
loop_
_entity_poly.entity_id
_entity_poly.type
_entity_poly.pdbx_seq_one_letter_code
_entity_poly.pdbx_strand_id
1 'polypeptide(L)'
;MRRNRCFGRGFVATSSATRDSKRCGLSRFTTYSAELAVLKDLLSRWPLIQQIQTGADGTGPEAMSERTRNLRPKTDGAEVARSICPYCGVGCGQLVFHKDGKLISIEGDPESPISRGHLCPKGADTYELHTHPGRLTKVKYRRPYSRHWDQIELEQAMDRVVERLWESRERTFQETCDGETLMQTTAIAHLGGATLDIEENYLIRKLFTVGLGMVSISNQARI
;
A
#
# COMPACT_ATOMS: atom_id res chain seq x y z
N MET A 1 15.72 -49.51 2.44
CA MET A 1 16.89 -50.06 3.18
C MET A 1 17.18 -49.19 4.40
N ARG A 2 17.16 -49.81 5.60
CA ARG A 2 17.76 -49.40 6.91
C ARG A 2 17.59 -47.93 7.35
N ARG A 3 16.66 -47.55 8.24
CA ARG A 3 16.71 -47.61 9.73
C ARG A 3 18.11 -47.38 10.32
N ASN A 4 18.25 -46.35 11.19
CA ASN A 4 18.63 -46.55 12.59
C ASN A 4 18.43 -45.29 13.46
N ARG A 5 17.60 -45.47 14.50
CA ARG A 5 17.64 -44.73 15.77
C ARG A 5 18.90 -45.17 16.53
N CYS A 6 19.45 -44.33 17.40
CA CYS A 6 20.05 -44.82 18.65
C CYS A 6 19.83 -43.82 19.78
N PHE A 7 19.17 -44.33 20.81
CA PHE A 7 18.97 -43.78 22.15
C PHE A 7 19.93 -44.54 23.08
N GLY A 8 20.47 -43.89 24.10
CA GLY A 8 21.12 -44.52 25.27
C GLY A 8 21.58 -43.42 26.24
N ARG A 9 20.96 -43.22 27.41
CA ARG A 9 21.19 -43.94 28.68
C ARG A 9 22.71 -44.15 28.87
N GLY A 10 23.43 -43.54 29.81
CA GLY A 10 23.12 -43.10 31.17
C GLY A 10 24.13 -43.79 32.07
N PHE A 11 24.92 -43.06 32.86
CA PHE A 11 25.63 -43.66 34.01
C PHE A 11 26.02 -42.57 35.02
N VAL A 12 25.62 -42.82 36.27
CA VAL A 12 25.96 -42.11 37.49
C VAL A 12 27.20 -42.79 38.08
N ALA A 13 28.20 -42.05 38.50
CA ALA A 13 29.10 -42.48 39.58
C ALA A 13 29.75 -41.27 40.28
N THR A 14 29.67 -41.35 41.59
CA THR A 14 30.01 -40.44 42.69
C THR A 14 31.50 -40.22 42.97
N SER A 15 31.72 -39.28 43.89
CA SER A 15 32.93 -38.98 44.69
C SER A 15 33.87 -37.94 44.07
N SER A 16 34.37 -36.94 44.78
CA SER A 16 34.77 -36.90 46.19
C SER A 16 34.73 -35.47 46.75
N ALA A 17 34.41 -35.38 48.03
CA ALA A 17 34.50 -34.17 48.81
C ALA A 17 35.95 -33.88 49.21
N THR A 18 36.43 -32.66 48.99
CA THR A 18 37.49 -32.07 49.82
C THR A 18 37.40 -30.55 49.87
N ARG A 19 37.29 -30.07 51.11
CA ARG A 19 37.89 -28.84 51.68
C ARG A 19 37.33 -27.49 51.25
N ASP A 20 36.38 -27.09 52.09
CA ASP A 20 36.20 -25.76 52.66
C ASP A 20 37.48 -24.89 52.73
N SER A 21 37.46 -23.74 52.05
CA SER A 21 38.22 -22.56 52.46
C SER A 21 37.58 -21.29 51.90
N LYS A 22 36.81 -20.60 52.74
CA LYS A 22 36.70 -19.13 52.86
C LYS A 22 37.10 -18.31 51.61
N ARG A 23 36.10 -17.89 50.81
CA ARG A 23 36.14 -16.62 50.05
C ARG A 23 34.82 -15.86 50.22
N CYS A 24 34.55 -15.47 51.46
CA CYS A 24 33.57 -14.44 51.77
C CYS A 24 34.32 -13.10 51.76
N GLY A 25 34.27 -12.35 50.65
CA GLY A 25 34.95 -11.05 50.56
C GLY A 25 35.10 -10.44 49.15
N LEU A 26 34.99 -11.24 48.08
CA LEU A 26 35.18 -10.78 46.70
C LEU A 26 33.89 -10.41 45.96
N SER A 27 32.71 -10.60 46.54
CA SER A 27 31.44 -10.28 45.87
C SER A 27 31.06 -8.79 45.93
N ARG A 28 31.60 -8.02 46.90
CA ARG A 28 31.28 -6.57 47.06
C ARG A 28 32.14 -5.65 46.20
N PHE A 29 33.37 -6.05 45.86
CA PHE A 29 34.27 -5.22 45.04
C PHE A 29 33.92 -5.27 43.54
N THR A 30 33.45 -6.42 43.05
CA THR A 30 32.96 -6.58 41.67
C THR A 30 31.65 -5.82 41.44
N THR A 31 30.75 -5.75 42.43
CA THR A 31 29.51 -4.97 42.32
C THR A 31 29.78 -3.46 42.30
N TYR A 32 30.69 -2.94 43.13
CA TYR A 32 31.01 -1.51 43.18
C TYR A 32 31.65 -1.01 41.87
N SER A 33 32.50 -1.84 41.26
CA SER A 33 33.12 -1.52 39.97
C SER A 33 32.12 -1.59 38.80
N ALA A 34 31.10 -2.44 38.90
CA ALA A 34 30.00 -2.49 37.94
C ALA A 34 29.06 -1.29 38.08
N GLU A 35 28.72 -0.88 39.30
CA GLU A 35 27.89 0.31 39.57
C GLU A 35 28.57 1.60 39.09
N LEU A 36 29.88 1.74 39.32
CA LEU A 36 30.67 2.86 38.80
C LEU A 36 30.76 2.87 37.27
N ALA A 37 30.81 1.71 36.63
CA ALA A 37 30.79 1.60 35.17
C ALA A 37 29.43 2.02 34.60
N VAL A 38 28.33 1.59 35.23
CA VAL A 38 26.97 1.99 34.86
C VAL A 38 26.76 3.50 35.05
N LEU A 39 27.23 4.07 36.16
CA LEU A 39 27.13 5.50 36.42
C LEU A 39 27.95 6.33 35.41
N LYS A 40 29.16 5.87 35.05
CA LYS A 40 29.99 6.50 34.02
C LYS A 40 29.35 6.42 32.63
N ASP A 41 28.76 5.28 32.29
CA ASP A 41 28.02 5.12 31.03
C ASP A 41 26.76 6.01 31.00
N LEU A 42 26.05 6.15 32.13
CA LEU A 42 24.89 7.03 32.22
C LEU A 42 25.28 8.50 32.04
N LEU A 43 26.37 8.93 32.68
CA LEU A 43 26.86 10.30 32.61
C LEU A 43 27.46 10.62 31.23
N SER A 44 28.18 9.69 30.60
CA SER A 44 28.73 9.89 29.24
C SER A 44 27.65 9.97 28.16
N ARG A 45 26.44 9.48 28.43
CA ARG A 45 25.28 9.59 27.53
C ARG A 45 24.49 10.88 27.70
N TRP A 46 24.84 11.74 28.66
CA TRP A 46 24.14 13.01 28.89
C TRP A 46 24.57 14.06 27.84
N PRO A 47 23.64 14.65 27.05
CA PRO A 47 23.96 15.66 26.04
C PRO A 47 24.91 16.77 26.51
N LEU A 48 24.74 17.30 27.72
CA LEU A 48 25.60 18.36 28.27
C LEU A 48 27.06 17.89 28.44
N ILE A 49 27.27 16.66 28.91
CA ILE A 49 28.61 16.10 29.09
C ILE A 49 29.25 15.81 27.73
N GLN A 50 28.47 15.33 26.76
CA GLN A 50 28.96 15.14 25.40
C GLN A 50 29.38 16.47 24.75
N GLN A 51 28.57 17.53 24.88
CA GLN A 51 28.89 18.87 24.37
C GLN A 51 30.19 19.41 24.97
N ILE A 52 30.37 19.28 26.29
CA ILE A 52 31.61 19.70 26.97
C ILE A 52 32.82 18.88 26.48
N GLN A 53 32.65 17.57 26.28
CA GLN A 53 33.74 16.68 25.87
C GLN A 53 34.13 16.84 24.39
N THR A 54 33.17 17.08 23.51
CA THR A 54 33.42 17.20 22.05
C THR A 54 33.63 18.64 21.61
N GLY A 55 33.31 19.63 22.45
CA GLY A 55 33.32 21.05 22.08
C GLY A 55 32.19 21.41 21.10
N ALA A 56 31.16 20.56 20.99
CA ALA A 56 30.05 20.77 20.07
C ALA A 56 29.00 21.75 20.65
N ASP A 57 28.28 22.43 19.77
CA ASP A 57 27.33 23.50 20.11
C ASP A 57 25.93 22.99 20.52
N GLY A 58 25.72 21.67 20.52
CA GLY A 58 24.46 21.04 20.91
C GLY A 58 23.45 20.95 19.78
N THR A 59 23.80 21.31 18.55
CA THR A 59 22.96 21.09 17.36
C THR A 59 23.29 19.79 16.64
N GLY A 60 24.36 19.11 17.05
CA GLY A 60 24.89 17.92 16.42
C GLY A 60 24.42 16.59 17.02
N PRO A 61 25.11 15.49 16.68
CA PRO A 61 24.78 14.15 17.15
C PRO A 61 24.70 14.00 18.67
N GLU A 62 25.42 14.82 19.43
CA GLU A 62 25.46 14.87 20.90
C GLU A 62 24.10 15.19 21.54
N ALA A 63 23.22 15.89 20.83
CA ALA A 63 21.85 16.15 21.27
C ALA A 63 20.84 15.11 20.76
N MET A 64 21.27 14.19 19.89
CA MET A 64 20.38 13.15 19.34
C MET A 64 20.28 11.96 20.27
N SER A 65 19.03 11.61 20.61
CA SER A 65 18.74 10.35 21.30
C SER A 65 19.11 9.13 20.44
N GLU A 66 19.38 8.00 21.08
CA GLU A 66 19.59 6.72 20.38
C GLU A 66 18.42 6.36 19.47
N ARG A 67 17.17 6.67 19.90
CA ARG A 67 15.98 6.54 19.05
C ARG A 67 16.12 7.35 17.78
N THR A 68 16.44 8.64 17.88
CA THR A 68 16.59 9.55 16.73
C THR A 68 17.65 9.05 15.76
N ARG A 69 18.80 8.58 16.28
CA ARG A 69 19.90 8.03 15.47
C ARG A 69 19.50 6.78 14.70
N ASN A 70 18.58 5.98 15.25
CA ASN A 70 18.11 4.74 14.66
C ASN A 70 16.82 4.89 13.83
N LEU A 71 16.23 6.09 13.76
CA LEU A 71 15.09 6.33 12.88
C LEU A 71 15.53 6.19 11.43
N ARG A 72 14.72 5.49 10.65
CA ARG A 72 14.89 5.37 9.20
C ARG A 72 13.68 5.96 8.49
N PRO A 73 13.82 6.41 7.23
CA PRO A 73 12.69 6.84 6.44
C PRO A 73 11.61 5.75 6.39
N LYS A 74 10.34 6.14 6.34
CA LYS A 74 9.21 5.19 6.18
C LYS A 74 9.32 4.33 4.91
N THR A 75 10.06 4.81 3.91
CA THR A 75 10.32 4.17 2.63
C THR A 75 11.56 3.26 2.65
N ASP A 76 12.25 3.11 3.79
CA ASP A 76 13.43 2.25 3.89
C ASP A 76 13.07 0.78 3.58
N GLY A 77 13.77 0.21 2.59
CA GLY A 77 13.52 -1.14 2.09
C GLY A 77 12.18 -1.34 1.38
N ALA A 78 11.53 -0.26 0.91
CA ALA A 78 10.35 -0.34 0.04
C ALA A 78 10.76 -0.50 -1.44
N GLU A 79 9.95 -1.23 -2.18
CA GLU A 79 9.99 -1.24 -3.65
C GLU A 79 9.28 0.00 -4.19
N VAL A 80 9.70 0.44 -5.39
CA VAL A 80 9.20 1.68 -5.99
C VAL A 80 8.68 1.42 -7.40
N ALA A 81 7.41 1.73 -7.62
CA ALA A 81 6.81 1.78 -8.95
C ALA A 81 6.63 3.24 -9.40
N ARG A 82 6.85 3.53 -10.68
CA ARG A 82 6.53 4.84 -11.26
C ARG A 82 5.09 4.84 -11.76
N SER A 83 4.39 5.93 -11.52
CA SER A 83 3.00 6.13 -11.94
C SER A 83 2.75 7.60 -12.32
N ILE A 84 1.53 7.90 -12.74
CA ILE A 84 1.09 9.24 -13.14
C ILE A 84 -0.10 9.65 -12.28
N CYS A 85 -0.10 10.92 -11.87
CA CYS A 85 -1.19 11.51 -11.11
C CYS A 85 -2.53 11.42 -11.90
N PRO A 86 -3.60 10.83 -11.31
CA PRO A 86 -4.84 10.54 -12.04
C PRO A 86 -5.85 11.69 -12.08
N TYR A 87 -5.47 12.89 -11.63
CA TYR A 87 -6.43 13.98 -11.41
C TYR A 87 -6.70 14.85 -12.64
N CYS A 88 -5.73 15.66 -13.06
CA CYS A 88 -5.89 16.60 -14.16
C CYS A 88 -4.99 16.21 -15.34
N GLY A 89 -5.20 16.83 -16.50
CA GLY A 89 -4.43 16.57 -17.72
C GLY A 89 -2.98 17.07 -17.72
N VAL A 90 -2.40 17.44 -16.57
CA VAL A 90 -0.98 17.83 -16.47
C VAL A 90 -0.07 16.61 -16.55
N GLY A 91 -0.46 15.49 -15.96
CA GLY A 91 0.35 14.26 -15.97
C GLY A 91 1.59 14.31 -15.09
N CYS A 92 1.50 14.84 -13.86
CA CYS A 92 2.61 14.82 -12.91
C CYS A 92 3.06 13.38 -12.61
N GLY A 93 4.37 13.13 -12.61
CA GLY A 93 4.93 11.83 -12.27
C GLY A 93 4.90 11.57 -10.76
N GLN A 94 4.65 10.31 -10.38
CA GLN A 94 4.58 9.87 -8.99
C GLN A 94 5.44 8.61 -8.75
N LEU A 95 6.04 8.54 -7.58
CA LEU A 95 6.71 7.36 -7.04
C LEU A 95 5.80 6.69 -6.02
N VAL A 96 5.43 5.45 -6.29
CA VAL A 96 4.55 4.62 -5.47
C VAL A 96 5.42 3.64 -4.71
N PHE A 97 5.61 3.88 -3.42
CA PHE A 97 6.40 3.02 -2.53
C PHE A 97 5.52 1.94 -1.94
N HIS A 98 5.89 0.68 -2.11
CA HIS A 98 5.16 -0.47 -1.58
C HIS A 98 6.08 -1.53 -0.97
N LYS A 99 5.52 -2.34 -0.08
CA LYS A 99 6.21 -3.47 0.55
C LYS A 99 5.24 -4.60 0.78
N ASP A 100 5.61 -5.82 0.39
CA ASP A 100 4.78 -7.02 0.55
C ASP A 100 3.34 -6.83 0.02
N GLY A 101 3.21 -6.16 -1.14
CA GLY A 101 1.93 -5.84 -1.76
C GLY A 101 1.09 -4.75 -1.06
N LYS A 102 1.64 -4.07 -0.05
CA LYS A 102 0.97 -2.97 0.66
C LYS A 102 1.59 -1.62 0.32
N LEU A 103 0.73 -0.63 0.06
CA LEU A 103 1.13 0.74 -0.21
C LEU A 103 1.66 1.43 1.06
N ILE A 104 2.84 2.04 0.97
CA ILE A 104 3.52 2.71 2.08
C ILE A 104 3.50 4.23 1.95
N SER A 105 3.78 4.75 0.75
CA SER A 105 3.82 6.19 0.46
C SER A 105 3.60 6.43 -1.03
N ILE A 106 3.07 7.59 -1.39
CA ILE A 106 3.12 8.11 -2.75
C ILE A 106 3.71 9.51 -2.70
N GLU A 107 4.73 9.75 -3.51
CA GLU A 107 5.47 11.02 -3.56
C GLU A 107 5.65 11.46 -5.02
N GLY A 108 6.06 12.71 -5.25
CA GLY A 108 6.32 13.20 -6.60
C GLY A 108 7.60 12.61 -7.16
N ASP A 109 7.62 12.29 -8.46
CA ASP A 109 8.82 11.81 -9.14
C ASP A 109 9.74 12.99 -9.51
N PRO A 110 10.94 13.11 -8.90
CA PRO A 110 11.91 14.17 -9.23
C PRO A 110 12.38 14.12 -10.69
N GLU A 111 12.33 12.96 -11.33
CA GLU A 111 12.73 12.77 -12.73
C GLU A 111 11.61 13.10 -13.73
N SER A 112 10.39 13.40 -13.24
CA SER A 112 9.28 13.82 -14.09
C SER A 112 9.66 15.10 -14.86
N PRO A 113 9.66 15.09 -16.21
CA PRO A 113 10.00 16.27 -17.01
C PRO A 113 8.98 17.40 -16.83
N ILE A 114 7.76 17.05 -16.41
CA ILE A 114 6.64 17.98 -16.22
C ILE A 114 6.67 18.59 -14.82
N SER A 115 6.78 17.74 -13.80
CA SER A 115 6.53 18.15 -12.41
C SER A 115 7.79 18.26 -11.53
N ARG A 116 8.88 17.58 -11.89
CA ARG A 116 10.16 17.58 -11.15
C ARG A 116 9.99 17.32 -9.64
N GLY A 117 9.08 16.41 -9.29
CA GLY A 117 8.77 16.04 -7.90
C GLY A 117 7.71 16.91 -7.22
N HIS A 118 7.23 17.99 -7.84
CA HIS A 118 6.22 18.86 -7.25
C HIS A 118 4.80 18.34 -7.49
N LEU A 119 4.04 18.18 -6.40
CA LEU A 119 2.64 17.80 -6.43
C LEU A 119 1.77 18.89 -5.80
N CYS A 120 0.63 19.19 -6.43
CA CYS A 120 -0.44 20.00 -5.83
C CYS A 120 -1.13 19.20 -4.70
N PRO A 121 -1.99 19.79 -3.85
CA PRO A 121 -2.60 19.07 -2.73
C PRO A 121 -3.37 17.81 -3.17
N LYS A 122 -4.04 17.85 -4.33
CA LYS A 122 -4.72 16.66 -4.89
C LYS A 122 -3.74 15.54 -5.20
N GLY A 123 -2.63 15.87 -5.88
CA GLY A 123 -1.61 14.89 -6.26
C GLY A 123 -0.87 14.32 -5.05
N ALA A 124 -0.56 15.16 -4.06
CA ALA A 124 0.07 14.72 -2.82
C ALA A 124 -0.81 13.78 -1.99
N ASP A 125 -2.13 13.86 -2.18
CA ASP A 125 -3.13 13.09 -1.45
C ASP A 125 -3.59 11.80 -2.17
N THR A 126 -2.91 11.40 -3.24
CA THR A 126 -3.25 10.15 -3.97
C THR A 126 -3.06 8.89 -3.10
N TYR A 127 -2.24 8.96 -2.05
CA TYR A 127 -2.13 7.88 -1.06
C TYR A 127 -3.47 7.66 -0.33
N GLU A 128 -4.13 8.74 0.11
CA GLU A 128 -5.43 8.64 0.78
C GLU A 128 -6.49 8.16 -0.19
N LEU A 129 -6.49 8.63 -1.45
CA LEU A 129 -7.42 8.14 -2.49
C LEU A 129 -7.44 6.59 -2.58
N HIS A 130 -6.28 5.95 -2.48
CA HIS A 130 -6.20 4.49 -2.55
C HIS A 130 -6.44 3.78 -1.22
N THR A 131 -6.12 4.41 -0.09
CA THR A 131 -6.20 3.79 1.25
C THR A 131 -7.46 4.18 2.03
N HIS A 132 -8.28 5.08 1.49
CA HIS A 132 -9.43 5.64 2.20
C HIS A 132 -10.41 4.52 2.63
N PRO A 133 -10.83 4.49 3.91
CA PRO A 133 -11.69 3.44 4.44
C PRO A 133 -13.09 3.39 3.79
N GLY A 134 -13.51 4.50 3.17
CA GLY A 134 -14.77 4.60 2.42
C GLY A 134 -14.76 3.94 1.04
N ARG A 135 -13.65 3.36 0.58
CA ARG A 135 -13.60 2.65 -0.71
C ARG A 135 -14.61 1.50 -0.76
N LEU A 136 -15.30 1.39 -1.89
CA LEU A 136 -16.20 0.26 -2.14
C LEU A 136 -15.38 -0.95 -2.55
N THR A 137 -15.34 -1.96 -1.69
CA THR A 137 -14.63 -3.24 -1.92
C THR A 137 -15.59 -4.40 -2.20
N LYS A 138 -16.90 -4.17 -2.07
CA LYS A 138 -17.95 -5.14 -2.31
C LYS A 138 -19.01 -4.54 -3.22
N VAL A 139 -19.60 -5.37 -4.07
CA VAL A 139 -20.68 -4.94 -4.96
C VAL A 139 -21.90 -4.57 -4.13
N LYS A 140 -22.51 -3.44 -4.49
CA LYS A 140 -23.78 -2.97 -3.92
C LYS A 140 -24.86 -3.08 -4.99
N TYR A 141 -25.95 -3.75 -4.65
CA TYR A 141 -27.10 -3.94 -5.52
C TYR A 141 -28.34 -3.31 -4.89
N ARG A 142 -29.11 -2.57 -5.68
CA ARG A 142 -30.38 -1.97 -5.25
C ARG A 142 -31.50 -2.57 -6.07
N ARG A 143 -32.38 -3.31 -5.41
CA ARG A 143 -33.57 -3.90 -6.06
C ARG A 143 -34.54 -2.82 -6.53
N PRO A 144 -35.31 -3.08 -7.61
CA PRO A 144 -36.42 -2.21 -8.01
C PRO A 144 -37.32 -1.90 -6.81
N TYR A 145 -37.73 -0.63 -6.69
CA TYR A 145 -38.56 -0.11 -5.60
C TYR A 145 -37.94 -0.15 -4.19
N SER A 146 -36.73 -0.67 -4.01
CA SER A 146 -36.03 -0.64 -2.72
C SER A 146 -35.42 0.73 -2.41
N ARG A 147 -35.30 1.04 -1.11
CA ARG A 147 -34.52 2.18 -0.58
C ARG A 147 -33.18 1.75 0.03
N HIS A 148 -32.89 0.46 0.06
CA HIS A 148 -31.71 -0.12 0.70
C HIS A 148 -30.77 -0.77 -0.32
N TRP A 149 -29.49 -0.83 0.03
CA TRP A 149 -28.45 -1.51 -0.72
C TRP A 149 -28.18 -2.89 -0.11
N ASP A 150 -28.22 -3.90 -0.96
CA ASP A 150 -27.81 -5.26 -0.67
C ASP A 150 -26.38 -5.50 -1.15
N GLN A 151 -25.68 -6.46 -0.54
CA GLN A 151 -24.40 -6.96 -1.07
C GLN A 151 -24.65 -8.24 -1.86
N ILE A 152 -24.02 -8.34 -3.02
CA ILE A 152 -24.05 -9.53 -3.88
C ILE A 152 -22.63 -9.87 -4.33
N GLU A 153 -22.43 -11.10 -4.79
CA GLU A 153 -21.15 -11.53 -5.38
C GLU A 153 -20.92 -10.86 -6.73
N LEU A 154 -19.64 -10.64 -7.08
CA LEU A 154 -19.25 -9.97 -8.32
C LEU A 154 -19.78 -10.73 -9.55
N GLU A 155 -19.63 -12.05 -9.57
CA GLU A 155 -20.10 -12.88 -10.68
C GLU A 155 -21.61 -12.72 -10.91
N GLN A 156 -22.40 -12.79 -9.84
CA GLN A 156 -23.84 -12.58 -9.89
C GLN A 156 -24.21 -11.18 -10.40
N ALA A 157 -23.41 -10.16 -10.06
CA ALA A 157 -23.63 -8.81 -10.54
C ALA A 157 -23.37 -8.71 -12.05
N MET A 158 -22.29 -9.33 -12.53
CA MET A 158 -21.92 -9.33 -13.94
C MET A 158 -22.95 -10.09 -14.79
N ASP A 159 -23.40 -11.27 -14.35
CA ASP A 159 -24.46 -12.02 -15.05
C ASP A 159 -25.72 -11.17 -15.24
N ARG A 160 -26.15 -10.49 -14.17
CA ARG A 160 -27.32 -9.59 -14.22
C ARG A 160 -27.12 -8.42 -15.18
N VAL A 161 -25.93 -7.83 -15.22
CA VAL A 161 -25.61 -6.74 -16.15
C VAL A 161 -25.69 -7.25 -17.59
N VAL A 162 -25.09 -8.41 -17.86
CA VAL A 162 -25.07 -9.02 -19.20
C VAL A 162 -26.49 -9.37 -19.64
N GLU A 163 -27.27 -10.05 -18.81
CA GLU A 163 -28.66 -10.41 -19.11
C GLU A 163 -29.50 -9.18 -19.48
N ARG A 164 -29.43 -8.11 -18.67
CA ARG A 164 -30.24 -6.90 -18.89
C ARG A 164 -29.78 -6.11 -20.11
N LEU A 165 -28.47 -6.05 -20.32
CA LEU A 165 -27.88 -5.40 -21.49
C LEU A 165 -28.30 -6.12 -22.78
N TRP A 166 -28.20 -7.45 -22.78
CA TRP A 166 -28.57 -8.27 -23.92
C TRP A 166 -30.06 -8.22 -24.22
N GLU A 167 -30.91 -8.42 -23.21
CA GLU A 167 -32.38 -8.33 -23.34
C GLU A 167 -32.82 -6.96 -23.88
N SER A 168 -32.20 -5.89 -23.39
CA SER A 168 -32.48 -4.53 -23.87
C SER A 168 -32.06 -4.36 -25.32
N ARG A 169 -30.87 -4.85 -25.68
CA ARG A 169 -30.37 -4.79 -27.05
C ARG A 169 -31.28 -5.56 -28.00
N GLU A 170 -31.59 -6.82 -27.73
CA GLU A 170 -32.44 -7.66 -28.60
C GLU A 170 -33.80 -7.01 -28.87
N ARG A 171 -34.42 -6.41 -27.84
CA ARG A 171 -35.72 -5.77 -27.96
C ARG A 171 -35.68 -4.49 -28.81
N THR A 172 -34.55 -3.79 -28.89
CA THR A 172 -34.48 -2.43 -29.47
C THR A 172 -33.44 -2.27 -30.57
N PHE A 173 -32.82 -3.35 -31.02
CA PHE A 173 -31.83 -3.29 -32.09
C PHE A 173 -32.51 -3.04 -33.43
N GLN A 174 -31.99 -2.07 -34.18
CA GLN A 174 -32.47 -1.67 -35.49
C GLN A 174 -31.42 -2.07 -36.52
N GLU A 175 -31.73 -3.10 -37.30
CA GLU A 175 -30.87 -3.53 -38.40
C GLU A 175 -30.99 -2.58 -39.59
N THR A 176 -32.20 -2.08 -39.86
CA THR A 176 -32.49 -1.17 -40.98
C THR A 176 -33.39 0.00 -40.55
N CYS A 177 -33.28 1.11 -41.26
CA CYS A 177 -34.19 2.25 -41.19
C CYS A 177 -34.35 2.85 -42.59
N ASP A 178 -35.60 3.06 -43.02
CA ASP A 178 -35.92 3.64 -44.34
C ASP A 178 -35.25 2.93 -45.53
N GLY A 179 -35.05 1.62 -45.44
CA GLY A 179 -34.40 0.80 -46.47
C GLY A 179 -32.86 0.78 -46.42
N GLU A 180 -32.25 1.58 -45.55
CA GLU A 180 -30.80 1.63 -45.34
C GLU A 180 -30.35 0.73 -44.19
N THR A 181 -29.14 0.18 -44.29
CA THR A 181 -28.53 -0.59 -43.21
C THR A 181 -28.06 0.36 -42.10
N LEU A 182 -28.44 0.05 -40.85
CA LEU A 182 -28.22 0.92 -39.71
C LEU A 182 -27.43 0.23 -38.58
N MET A 183 -27.86 -0.96 -38.17
CA MET A 183 -27.18 -1.81 -37.16
C MET A 183 -26.92 -1.11 -35.81
N GLN A 184 -27.96 -0.49 -35.23
CA GLN A 184 -27.81 0.30 -34.00
C GLN A 184 -28.84 0.01 -32.91
N THR A 185 -28.60 0.50 -31.69
CA THR A 185 -29.57 0.63 -30.61
C THR A 185 -29.44 2.00 -29.92
N THR A 186 -30.56 2.65 -29.67
CA THR A 186 -30.66 3.94 -28.96
C THR A 186 -31.18 3.79 -27.52
N ALA A 187 -31.55 2.58 -27.09
CA ALA A 187 -32.14 2.33 -25.78
C ALA A 187 -31.10 2.21 -24.65
N ILE A 188 -29.82 2.10 -24.99
CA ILE A 188 -28.72 1.92 -24.05
C ILE A 188 -27.74 3.07 -24.26
N ALA A 189 -27.38 3.73 -23.16
CA ALA A 189 -26.41 4.83 -23.17
C ALA A 189 -25.24 4.53 -22.25
N HIS A 190 -24.06 5.03 -22.63
CA HIS A 190 -22.86 4.98 -21.79
C HIS A 190 -22.34 6.39 -21.52
N LEU A 191 -22.08 6.68 -20.24
CA LEU A 191 -21.39 7.87 -19.78
C LEU A 191 -20.06 7.44 -19.17
N GLY A 192 -19.00 7.54 -19.97
CA GLY A 192 -17.68 7.02 -19.69
C GLY A 192 -16.74 8.00 -19.00
N GLY A 193 -15.51 7.52 -18.76
CA GLY A 193 -14.53 8.23 -17.96
C GLY A 193 -13.23 8.61 -18.68
N ALA A 194 -12.93 9.91 -18.70
CA ALA A 194 -11.58 10.43 -18.88
C ALA A 194 -10.61 10.02 -17.74
N THR A 195 -11.12 9.35 -16.69
CA THR A 195 -10.36 8.80 -15.58
C THR A 195 -9.90 7.36 -15.79
N LEU A 196 -10.37 6.72 -16.87
CA LEU A 196 -9.96 5.37 -17.25
C LEU A 196 -8.72 5.41 -18.14
N ASP A 197 -8.01 4.29 -18.21
CA ASP A 197 -6.86 4.17 -19.08
C ASP A 197 -7.26 4.25 -20.56
N ILE A 198 -6.30 4.56 -21.44
CA ILE A 198 -6.56 4.70 -22.87
C ILE A 198 -7.00 3.35 -23.45
N GLU A 199 -6.36 2.27 -23.02
CA GLU A 199 -6.63 0.89 -23.41
C GLU A 199 -8.06 0.48 -23.01
N GLU A 200 -8.48 0.84 -21.79
CA GLU A 200 -9.83 0.58 -21.29
C GLU A 200 -10.87 1.36 -22.11
N ASN A 201 -10.65 2.67 -22.30
CA ASN A 201 -11.52 3.51 -23.12
C ASN A 201 -11.63 2.98 -24.56
N TYR A 202 -10.53 2.49 -25.12
CA TYR A 202 -10.51 1.91 -26.45
C TYR A 202 -11.35 0.62 -26.52
N LEU A 203 -11.21 -0.27 -25.54
CA LEU A 203 -12.00 -1.50 -25.45
C LEU A 203 -13.48 -1.21 -25.24
N ILE A 204 -13.82 -0.30 -24.32
CA ILE A 204 -15.20 0.15 -24.06
C ILE A 204 -15.82 0.69 -25.35
N ARG A 205 -15.11 1.59 -26.05
CA ARG A 205 -15.59 2.17 -27.30
C ARG A 205 -15.88 1.08 -28.34
N LYS A 206 -14.93 0.16 -28.56
CA LYS A 206 -15.10 -0.94 -29.52
C LYS A 206 -16.29 -1.84 -29.16
N LEU A 207 -16.36 -2.28 -27.91
CA LEU A 207 -17.43 -3.17 -27.45
C LEU A 207 -18.79 -2.49 -27.62
N PHE A 208 -18.94 -1.25 -27.15
CA PHE A 208 -20.24 -0.60 -27.11
C PHE A 208 -20.71 -0.13 -28.49
N THR A 209 -19.86 0.48 -29.32
CA THR A 209 -20.30 0.89 -30.66
C THR A 209 -20.30 -0.26 -31.64
N VAL A 210 -19.19 -0.99 -31.78
CA VAL A 210 -19.05 -2.00 -32.85
C VAL A 210 -19.69 -3.32 -32.44
N GLY A 211 -19.49 -3.76 -31.19
CA GLY A 211 -20.04 -5.02 -30.71
C GLY A 211 -21.54 -4.95 -30.45
N LEU A 212 -22.01 -3.88 -29.79
CA LEU A 212 -23.40 -3.77 -29.33
C LEU A 212 -24.27 -2.83 -30.19
N GLY A 213 -23.69 -2.03 -31.09
CA GLY A 213 -24.39 -1.04 -31.91
C GLY A 213 -24.91 0.17 -31.13
N MET A 214 -24.37 0.46 -29.95
CA MET A 214 -24.79 1.61 -29.16
C MET A 214 -24.31 2.92 -29.82
N VAL A 215 -25.21 3.90 -29.94
CA VAL A 215 -24.87 5.24 -30.48
C VAL A 215 -24.86 6.35 -29.43
N SER A 216 -25.54 6.13 -28.30
CA SER A 216 -25.59 7.10 -27.19
C SER A 216 -24.38 6.95 -26.26
N ILE A 217 -23.20 7.40 -26.72
CA ILE A 217 -21.96 7.34 -25.95
C ILE A 217 -21.40 8.75 -25.76
N SER A 218 -21.17 9.13 -24.50
CA SER A 218 -20.58 10.43 -24.14
C SER A 218 -19.64 10.29 -22.94
N ASN A 219 -18.87 11.34 -22.64
CA ASN A 219 -17.98 11.43 -21.47
C ASN A 219 -17.80 12.89 -21.04
N GLN A 220 -16.87 13.13 -20.11
CA GLN A 220 -16.55 14.45 -19.57
C GLN A 220 -16.03 15.43 -20.63
N ALA A 221 -15.43 14.97 -21.73
CA ALA A 221 -14.88 15.86 -22.76
C ALA A 221 -15.98 16.63 -23.54
N ARG A 222 -17.24 16.23 -23.39
CA ARG A 222 -18.39 16.94 -23.97
C ARG A 222 -18.83 18.14 -23.15
N ILE A 223 -18.52 18.17 -21.85
CA ILE A 223 -18.88 19.22 -20.88
C ILE A 223 -17.73 20.21 -20.81
#